data_AF-X8GUY8-F1
#
_entry.id   AF-X8GUY8-F1
#
_cell.length_a   1.000
_cell.length_b   1.000
_cell.length_c   1.000
_cell.angle_alpha   90.00
_cell.angle_beta   90.00
_cell.angle_gamma   90.00
#
_symmetry.space_group_name_H-M   'P 1'
#
loop_
_entity.id
_entity.type
_entity.pdbx_description
1 polymer ?
#
loop_
_entity_poly.entity_id
_entity_poly.type
_entity_poly.pdbx_seq_one_letter_code
_entity_poly.pdbx_strand_id
1 'polypeptide(L)'
;MKKWLLVLMVVLGISCFADWTVVASGTDKYTKGETYHPGVAVLHDYKTDKYTICRFTYANGFDMNVNSEITKEDFTYEILDLSSGGERGSGIKCIIVMKFNGKKCSNLTYEQTAAILKKINYEEYKYF
;
A
#
# COMPACT_ATOMS: atom_id res chain seq x y z
N MET A 1 -36.12 -17.80 16.83
CA MET A 1 -34.64 -17.65 16.85
C MET A 1 -34.08 -17.62 15.42
N LYS A 2 -34.25 -16.50 14.69
CA LYS A 2 -33.68 -16.31 13.32
C LYS A 2 -32.94 -14.98 13.14
N LYS A 3 -32.95 -14.10 14.14
CA LYS A 3 -32.38 -12.75 14.05
C LYS A 3 -30.86 -12.69 14.21
N TRP A 4 -30.24 -13.76 14.70
CA TRP A 4 -28.79 -13.81 14.97
C TRP A 4 -27.96 -14.15 13.73
N LEU A 5 -28.52 -14.90 12.78
CA LEU A 5 -27.84 -15.29 11.53
C LEU A 5 -27.59 -14.09 10.60
N LEU A 6 -28.51 -13.13 10.60
CA LEU A 6 -28.42 -11.93 9.77
C LEU A 6 -27.31 -10.99 10.24
N VAL A 7 -27.11 -10.87 11.56
CA VAL A 7 -26.02 -10.06 12.14
C VAL A 7 -24.66 -10.68 11.85
N LEU A 8 -24.55 -12.02 11.86
CA LEU A 8 -23.29 -12.71 11.54
C LEU A 8 -22.88 -12.52 10.06
N MET A 9 -23.85 -12.53 9.13
CA MET A 9 -23.58 -12.29 7.70
C MET A 9 -23.15 -10.85 7.41
N VAL A 10 -23.67 -9.87 8.14
CA VAL A 10 -23.28 -8.45 7.99
C VAL A 10 -21.86 -8.22 8.50
N VAL A 11 -21.46 -8.87 9.60
CA VAL A 11 -20.10 -8.74 10.15
C VAL A 11 -19.05 -9.49 9.29
N LEU A 12 -19.40 -10.65 8.73
CA LEU A 12 -18.52 -11.38 7.81
C LEU A 12 -18.40 -10.72 6.43
N GLY A 13 -19.40 -9.95 6.01
CA GLY A 13 -19.41 -9.28 4.71
C GLY A 13 -18.38 -8.14 4.57
N ILE A 14 -17.97 -7.52 5.67
CA ILE A 14 -17.05 -6.37 5.64
C ILE A 14 -15.60 -6.81 5.40
N SER A 15 -15.21 -8.00 5.86
CA SER A 15 -13.84 -8.53 5.68
C SER A 15 -13.49 -9.05 4.28
N CYS A 16 -14.42 -9.00 3.31
CA CYS A 16 -14.27 -9.68 2.03
C CYS A 16 -13.71 -8.81 0.89
N PHE A 17 -13.54 -7.50 1.09
CA PHE A 17 -13.20 -6.57 0.02
C PHE A 17 -11.72 -6.13 -0.02
N ALA A 18 -10.99 -6.24 1.09
CA ALA A 18 -9.56 -5.96 1.11
C ALA A 18 -8.77 -7.08 0.42
N ASP A 19 -7.90 -6.70 -0.52
CA ASP A 19 -6.91 -7.62 -1.10
C ASP A 19 -5.67 -7.69 -0.21
N TRP A 20 -5.31 -6.59 0.46
CA TRP A 20 -4.17 -6.46 1.36
C TRP A 20 -4.46 -5.56 2.57
N THR A 21 -3.64 -5.69 3.60
CA THR A 21 -3.55 -4.73 4.71
C THR A 21 -2.15 -4.14 4.80
N VAL A 22 -2.04 -2.85 5.06
CA VAL A 22 -0.75 -2.18 5.33
C VAL A 22 -0.24 -2.61 6.69
N VAL A 23 0.92 -3.26 6.73
CA VAL A 23 1.55 -3.74 7.98
C VAL A 23 2.76 -2.92 8.41
N ALA A 24 3.32 -2.13 7.50
CA ALA A 24 4.40 -1.18 7.80
C ALA A 24 4.37 -0.03 6.77
N SER A 25 4.74 1.17 7.20
CA SER A 25 4.81 2.36 6.34
C SER A 25 5.92 3.30 6.80
N GLY A 26 6.71 3.81 5.86
CA GLY A 26 7.96 4.51 6.17
C GLY A 26 8.66 5.10 4.95
N THR A 27 9.95 5.37 5.14
CA THR A 27 10.86 5.88 4.10
C THR A 27 12.04 4.93 3.88
N ASP A 28 12.83 5.20 2.85
CA ASP A 28 14.10 4.52 2.63
C ASP A 28 15.18 5.49 2.10
N LYS A 29 16.39 4.97 1.86
CA LYS A 29 17.52 5.78 1.39
C LYS A 29 17.30 6.47 0.03
N TYR A 30 16.34 6.02 -0.76
CA TYR A 30 16.03 6.60 -2.07
C TYR A 30 14.89 7.62 -2.00
N THR A 31 14.16 7.72 -0.88
CA THR A 31 13.03 8.64 -0.70
C THR A 31 13.37 10.08 -1.11
N LYS A 32 14.54 10.62 -0.75
CA LYS A 32 14.94 11.99 -1.09
C LYS A 32 15.13 12.24 -2.59
N GLY A 33 15.41 11.20 -3.37
CA GLY A 33 15.60 11.29 -4.82
C GLY A 33 14.37 10.87 -5.62
N GLU A 34 13.32 10.40 -4.96
CA GLU A 34 12.10 9.93 -5.62
C GLU A 34 11.02 11.01 -5.58
N THR A 35 10.70 11.55 -6.75
CA THR A 35 9.82 12.73 -6.87
C THR A 35 8.35 12.38 -6.65
N TYR A 36 7.90 11.22 -7.13
CA TYR A 36 6.47 10.92 -7.18
C TYR A 36 6.02 9.95 -6.10
N HIS A 37 6.88 8.99 -5.75
CA HIS A 37 6.58 7.94 -4.76
C HIS A 37 7.63 7.86 -3.65
N PRO A 38 7.80 8.94 -2.85
CA PRO A 38 8.79 8.98 -1.77
C PRO A 38 8.52 7.97 -0.64
N GLY A 39 7.26 7.57 -0.44
CA GLY A 39 6.86 6.64 0.61
C GLY A 39 7.10 5.17 0.27
N VAL A 40 7.32 4.35 1.29
CA VAL A 40 7.43 2.88 1.19
C VAL A 40 6.44 2.23 2.15
N ALA A 41 5.63 1.30 1.65
CA ALA A 41 4.71 0.53 2.46
C ALA A 41 4.85 -0.97 2.20
N VAL A 42 4.52 -1.76 3.22
CA VAL A 42 4.46 -3.22 3.15
C VAL A 42 3.00 -3.64 3.28
N LEU A 43 2.53 -4.38 2.29
CA LEU A 43 1.18 -4.90 2.18
C LEU A 43 1.21 -6.40 2.46
N HIS A 44 0.35 -6.88 3.35
CA HIS A 44 0.18 -8.31 3.66
C HIS A 44 -1.13 -8.83 3.07
N ASP A 45 -1.03 -9.91 2.30
CA ASP A 45 -2.17 -10.70 1.84
C ASP A 45 -2.38 -11.86 2.80
N TYR A 46 -3.40 -11.76 3.65
CA TYR A 46 -3.75 -12.79 4.62
C TYR A 46 -4.26 -14.10 4.00
N LYS A 47 -4.68 -14.10 2.72
CA LYS A 47 -5.14 -15.33 2.03
C LYS A 47 -3.97 -16.20 1.60
N THR A 48 -2.87 -15.57 1.17
CA THR A 48 -1.67 -16.29 0.69
C THR A 48 -0.51 -16.28 1.68
N ASP A 49 -0.62 -15.48 2.75
CA ASP A 49 0.46 -15.17 3.69
C ASP A 49 1.71 -14.62 2.99
N LYS A 50 1.49 -13.67 2.09
CA LYS A 50 2.54 -13.07 1.26
C LYS A 50 2.54 -11.56 1.36
N TYR A 51 3.71 -11.01 1.06
CA TYR A 51 3.96 -9.60 1.21
C TYR A 51 4.24 -8.95 -0.15
N THR A 52 3.81 -7.70 -0.28
CA THR A 52 4.14 -6.82 -1.39
C THR A 52 4.73 -5.53 -0.83
N ILE A 53 5.87 -5.10 -1.36
CA ILE A 53 6.44 -3.79 -1.03
C ILE A 53 6.05 -2.82 -2.14
N CYS A 54 5.38 -1.75 -1.79
CA CYS A 54 4.99 -0.69 -2.71
C CYS A 54 5.67 0.63 -2.36
N ARG A 55 5.69 1.52 -3.35
CA ARG A 55 5.95 2.93 -3.13
C ARG A 55 4.68 3.73 -3.35
N PHE A 56 4.52 4.81 -2.61
CA PHE A 56 3.33 5.64 -2.66
C PHE A 56 3.66 7.13 -2.59
N THR A 57 2.73 7.94 -3.09
CA THR A 57 2.80 9.41 -3.09
C THR A 57 2.20 10.00 -1.81
N TYR A 58 2.62 11.20 -1.43
CA TYR A 58 1.93 12.04 -0.44
C TYR A 58 1.00 13.08 -1.08
N ALA A 59 0.91 13.09 -2.41
CA ALA A 59 0.07 14.03 -3.13
C ALA A 59 -1.41 13.78 -2.83
N ASN A 60 -2.21 14.85 -2.93
CA ASN A 60 -3.67 14.79 -2.79
C ASN A 60 -4.17 14.21 -1.45
N GLY A 61 -3.35 14.34 -0.39
CA GLY A 61 -3.68 13.79 0.93
C GLY A 61 -3.66 12.26 0.98
N PHE A 62 -3.06 11.61 -0.03
CA PHE A 62 -2.87 10.17 -0.04
C PHE A 62 -1.84 9.77 1.02
N ASP A 63 -2.15 8.75 1.80
CA ASP A 63 -1.24 8.18 2.79
C ASP A 63 -1.50 6.68 2.94
N MET A 64 -0.49 5.94 3.38
CA MET A 64 -0.58 4.51 3.65
C MET A 64 -0.35 4.26 5.14
N ASN A 65 -1.42 4.44 5.91
CA ASN A 65 -1.40 4.19 7.35
C ASN A 65 -1.38 2.69 7.66
N VAL A 66 -0.70 2.30 8.74
CA VAL A 66 -0.72 0.92 9.21
C VAL A 66 -2.16 0.53 9.58
N ASN A 67 -2.55 -0.69 9.23
CA ASN A 67 -3.91 -1.24 9.31
C ASN A 67 -4.91 -0.72 8.25
N SER A 68 -4.51 0.18 7.35
CA SER A 68 -5.35 0.51 6.19
C SER A 68 -5.54 -0.71 5.29
N GLU A 69 -6.75 -0.90 4.81
CA GLU A 69 -7.10 -1.90 3.81
C GLU A 69 -6.82 -1.36 2.42
N ILE A 70 -6.21 -2.19 1.57
CA ILE A 70 -5.82 -1.85 0.20
C ILE A 70 -6.42 -2.88 -0.74
N THR A 71 -6.98 -2.39 -1.83
CA THR A 71 -7.59 -3.17 -2.90
C THR A 71 -6.78 -3.02 -4.19
N LYS A 72 -7.08 -3.84 -5.19
CA LYS A 72 -6.51 -3.65 -6.54
C LYS A 72 -6.91 -2.32 -7.18
N GLU A 73 -8.08 -1.78 -6.84
CA GLU A 73 -8.55 -0.50 -7.40
C GLU A 73 -7.66 0.66 -6.95
N ASP A 74 -7.11 0.60 -5.74
CA ASP A 74 -6.22 1.67 -5.22
C ASP A 74 -4.95 1.86 -6.06
N PHE A 75 -4.52 0.81 -6.79
CA PHE A 75 -3.39 0.89 -7.73
C PHE A 75 -3.76 1.56 -9.07
N THR A 76 -5.05 1.80 -9.34
CA THR A 76 -5.51 2.49 -10.55
C THR A 76 -5.57 4.00 -10.36
N TYR A 77 -5.68 4.49 -9.12
CA TYR A 77 -5.77 5.92 -8.82
C TYR A 77 -4.51 6.67 -9.25
N GLU A 78 -4.73 7.88 -9.73
CA GLU A 78 -3.69 8.77 -10.24
C GLU A 78 -3.58 10.02 -9.40
N ILE A 79 -2.35 10.57 -9.36
CA ILE A 79 -2.11 11.90 -8.85
C ILE A 79 -2.92 12.88 -9.72
N LEU A 80 -3.77 13.68 -9.10
CA LEU A 80 -4.50 14.76 -9.77
C LEU A 80 -3.53 15.79 -10.36
N ASP A 81 -3.81 16.20 -11.59
CA ASP A 81 -3.13 17.33 -12.22
C ASP A 81 -3.76 18.64 -11.76
N LEU A 82 -3.10 19.31 -10.82
CA LEU A 82 -3.58 20.59 -10.28
C LEU A 82 -3.58 21.72 -11.31
N SER A 83 -2.80 21.61 -12.39
CA SER A 83 -2.84 22.60 -13.49
C SER A 83 -4.16 22.56 -14.28
N SER A 84 -4.86 21.43 -14.21
CA SER A 84 -6.20 21.23 -14.78
C SER A 84 -7.33 21.59 -13.80
N GLY A 85 -7.01 22.19 -12.64
CA GLY A 85 -7.99 22.38 -11.56
C GLY A 85 -8.38 21.09 -10.85
N GLY A 86 -7.62 20.00 -11.03
CA GLY A 86 -7.88 18.70 -10.42
C GLY A 86 -8.92 17.84 -11.16
N GLU A 87 -9.38 18.25 -12.35
CA GLU A 87 -10.37 17.51 -13.14
C GLU A 87 -9.78 16.31 -13.90
N ARG A 88 -8.45 16.24 -14.01
CA ARG A 88 -7.73 15.19 -14.76
C ARG A 88 -6.69 14.49 -13.90
N GLY A 89 -6.52 13.19 -14.14
CA GLY A 89 -5.37 12.43 -13.67
C GLY A 89 -4.11 12.81 -14.44
N SER A 90 -2.97 12.82 -13.76
CA SER A 90 -1.66 13.13 -14.36
C SER A 90 -1.06 11.97 -15.17
N GLY A 91 -1.70 10.80 -15.22
CA GLY A 91 -1.12 9.56 -15.74
C GLY A 91 -0.14 8.88 -14.77
N ILE A 92 0.19 9.51 -13.63
CA ILE A 92 1.09 8.96 -12.61
C ILE A 92 0.24 8.34 -11.51
N LYS A 93 0.39 7.02 -11.29
CA LYS A 93 -0.36 6.29 -10.25
C LYS A 93 0.01 6.77 -8.84
N CYS A 94 -0.91 6.70 -7.88
CA CYS A 94 -0.63 7.04 -6.48
C CYS A 94 0.22 5.98 -5.78
N ILE A 95 0.06 4.71 -6.17
CA ILE A 95 0.77 3.55 -5.61
C ILE A 95 1.38 2.75 -6.75
N ILE A 96 2.63 2.31 -6.58
CA ILE A 96 3.31 1.40 -7.50
C ILE A 96 3.97 0.25 -6.74
N VAL A 97 3.93 -0.96 -7.29
CA VAL A 97 4.72 -2.07 -6.75
C VAL A 97 6.21 -1.75 -6.95
N MET A 98 6.98 -1.79 -5.86
CA MET A 98 8.40 -1.49 -5.90
C MET A 98 9.13 -2.51 -6.78
N LYS A 99 10.15 -2.05 -7.51
CA LYS A 99 11.10 -2.94 -8.19
C LYS A 99 12.43 -2.89 -7.47
N PHE A 100 12.95 -4.05 -7.07
CA PHE A 100 14.27 -4.19 -6.48
C PHE A 100 15.12 -5.11 -7.37
N ASN A 101 16.26 -4.63 -7.84
CA ASN A 101 17.12 -5.33 -8.80
C ASN A 101 16.36 -5.83 -10.05
N GLY A 102 15.48 -4.98 -10.60
CA GLY A 102 14.68 -5.28 -11.79
C GLY A 102 13.47 -6.20 -11.56
N LYS A 103 13.28 -6.76 -10.36
CA LYS A 103 12.15 -7.64 -10.03
C LYS A 103 11.09 -6.92 -9.21
N LYS A 104 9.81 -7.18 -9.51
CA LYS A 104 8.69 -6.68 -8.69
C LYS A 104 8.74 -7.30 -7.30
N CYS A 105 8.57 -6.48 -6.27
CA CYS A 105 8.52 -6.89 -4.87
C CYS A 105 7.10 -7.31 -4.48
N SER A 106 6.60 -8.39 -5.07
CA SER A 106 5.28 -8.96 -4.82
C SER A 106 5.38 -10.46 -4.57
N ASN A 107 4.41 -11.04 -3.84
CA ASN A 107 4.41 -12.47 -3.50
C ASN A 107 5.68 -12.91 -2.72
N LEU A 108 6.14 -12.04 -1.81
CA LEU A 108 7.35 -12.27 -1.01
C LEU A 108 7.01 -13.02 0.27
N THR A 109 7.96 -13.80 0.80
CA THR A 109 7.91 -14.26 2.19
C THR A 109 8.28 -13.13 3.15
N TYR A 110 8.05 -13.36 4.46
CA TYR A 110 8.50 -12.44 5.50
C TYR A 110 10.03 -12.22 5.45
N GLU A 111 10.82 -13.29 5.32
CA GLU A 111 12.29 -13.20 5.31
C GLU A 111 12.80 -12.42 4.09
N GLN A 112 12.19 -12.64 2.92
CA GLN A 112 12.52 -11.90 1.71
C GLN A 112 12.19 -10.41 1.87
N THR A 113 11.04 -10.10 2.47
CA THR A 113 10.60 -8.73 2.75
C THR A 113 11.57 -8.03 3.70
N ALA A 114 11.87 -8.64 4.85
CA ALA A 114 12.83 -8.11 5.81
C ALA A 114 14.22 -7.90 5.21
N ALA A 115 14.69 -8.84 4.37
CA ALA A 115 15.98 -8.71 3.69
C ALA A 115 16.01 -7.54 2.71
N ILE A 116 14.92 -7.27 1.99
CA ILE A 116 14.82 -6.12 1.07
C ILE A 116 14.76 -4.82 1.86
N LEU A 117 13.90 -4.72 2.88
CA LEU A 117 13.77 -3.54 3.74
C LEU A 117 15.11 -3.15 4.38
N LYS A 118 15.88 -4.14 4.86
CA LYS A 118 17.23 -3.90 5.37
C LYS A 118 18.17 -3.35 4.29
N LYS A 119 18.12 -3.86 3.05
CA LYS A 119 19.00 -3.41 1.95
C LYS A 119 18.71 -1.99 1.46
N ILE A 120 17.46 -1.55 1.57
CA ILE A 120 17.06 -0.18 1.20
C ILE A 120 17.23 0.80 2.37
N ASN A 121 17.67 0.33 3.53
CA ASN A 121 17.73 1.11 4.78
C ASN A 121 16.36 1.70 5.10
N TYR A 122 15.34 0.84 5.14
CA TYR A 122 13.99 1.23 5.50
C TYR A 122 13.93 1.77 6.93
N GLU A 123 13.21 2.87 7.10
CA GLU A 123 12.92 3.51 8.38
C GLU A 123 11.41 3.70 8.50
N GLU A 124 10.81 3.06 9.50
CA GLU A 124 9.39 3.13 9.75
C GLU A 124 8.96 4.51 10.26
N TYR A 125 7.79 4.97 9.83
CA TYR A 125 7.19 6.16 10.41
C TYR A 125 6.83 5.93 11.86
N LYS A 126 7.39 6.77 12.73
CA LYS A 126 6.95 6.86 14.11
C LYS A 126 5.71 7.74 14.14
N TYR A 127 4.54 7.13 14.12
CA TYR A 127 3.31 7.84 14.45
C TYR A 127 3.36 8.21 15.93
N PHE A 128 3.27 9.51 16.25
CA PHE A 128 3.28 10.04 17.61
C PHE A 128 1.91 9.93 18.28
#